data_AF-A0A667ZUS6-F1
#
_entry.id   AF-A0A667ZUS6-F1
#
_cell.length_a   1.000
_cell.length_b   1.000
_cell.length_c   1.000
_cell.angle_alpha   90.00
_cell.angle_beta   90.00
_cell.angle_gamma   90.00
#
_symmetry.space_group_name_H-M   'P 1'
#
loop_
_entity.id
_entity.type
_entity.pdbx_description
1 polymer ?
#
loop_
_entity_poly.entity_id
_entity_poly.type
_entity_poly.pdbx_seq_one_letter_code
_entity_poly.pdbx_strand_id
1 'polypeptide(L)'
;MAEVSGLRNRNHFETNCKSHVADKGVSGVEDVPILRHKQRPPVARPELLDDEEDGGQTLLFRTQVSDSGRNASLTPSAEEEIEEKKAAVEEDKAGPVQIVLANEDEHSFELDAAALEKILLQPHIKDLNVVVVSVAGAFRKGKSFLLDFMLRYMHNQESDSWIGGDDEPLTGFTWRGGCERETTGIQVWSKVFVVDKPDGTKVAVLLVDTQGAFDSQSTIKDCATVFALSTMTSSVQVYNLSQNIQEDDLQHLQLFTEYGRLAMEEIYLKPFQSLMFLIRDWSYPYEHDYGLEGGNTFLERRLQVKQNQHEELQNVRKHIHSCFSNIGCFLLPHPGLKVATNPYFDGRLRDIDSDFKRELAKLVPLLLAPDRLVEKEIGGNKVTCRDLLEYFKAYIKIYQGEELPHPKSMLQATAEANNLTAVAGAKDLYCKNMETICGGDKPYIAPADLERCHEEFRSCSVRNFRSVKKMGGEEFCQRYQNQLEAELDEAFANFSKHNDGKNIFYAARTPATLFAVMFVTYVVSGVTGFLGLSTFAALANMVMGLALLSLCAWAYVKYSGEFREVGTLIDLVAETLWEQVSSWHEEDVNVCPSKFKDLLTA
;
A
#
# COMPACT_ATOMS: atom_id res chain seq x y z
N MET A 1 -53.62 29.30 11.98
CA MET A 1 -53.82 29.58 13.42
C MET A 1 -52.52 29.20 14.13
N ALA A 2 -51.89 30.21 14.74
CA ALA A 2 -50.87 30.28 15.80
C ALA A 2 -50.43 28.97 16.51
N GLU A 3 -49.21 28.80 17.05
CA GLU A 3 -48.12 29.73 17.38
C GLU A 3 -46.83 28.96 17.77
N VAL A 4 -45.72 29.69 17.76
CA VAL A 4 -44.33 29.33 18.11
C VAL A 4 -44.00 29.81 19.52
N SER A 5 -43.16 29.09 20.29
CA SER A 5 -42.20 29.64 21.30
C SER A 5 -41.45 28.48 21.99
N GLY A 6 -40.19 28.55 22.41
CA GLY A 6 -39.15 29.59 22.38
C GLY A 6 -37.89 29.08 23.11
N LEU A 7 -36.70 29.37 22.55
CA LEU A 7 -35.38 29.14 23.13
C LEU A 7 -35.08 30.14 24.26
N ARG A 8 -34.33 29.72 25.29
CA ARG A 8 -33.81 30.63 26.33
C ARG A 8 -32.31 30.44 26.53
N ASN A 9 -31.55 31.35 25.93
CA ASN A 9 -30.15 31.65 26.22
C ASN A 9 -30.07 32.51 27.50
N ARG A 10 -29.03 32.33 28.32
CA ARG A 10 -28.66 33.27 29.39
C ARG A 10 -27.14 33.49 29.38
N ASN A 11 -26.74 34.64 28.85
CA ASN A 11 -25.49 35.30 29.17
C ASN A 11 -25.74 36.27 30.35
N HIS A 12 -24.81 36.34 31.30
CA HIS A 12 -24.64 37.51 32.15
C HIS A 12 -23.16 37.90 32.19
N PHE A 13 -22.93 39.16 31.82
CA PHE A 13 -21.86 40.11 32.19
C PHE A 13 -21.37 39.91 33.66
N GLU A 14 -20.17 40.26 34.14
CA GLU A 14 -19.29 41.40 33.80
C GLU A 14 -17.89 41.26 34.47
N THR A 15 -17.05 42.25 34.15
CA THR A 15 -15.60 42.43 34.20
C THR A 15 -14.89 42.73 35.54
N ASN A 16 -13.60 42.34 35.57
CA ASN A 16 -12.39 42.99 36.16
C ASN A 16 -12.35 43.43 37.64
N CYS A 17 -11.32 42.95 38.37
CA CYS A 17 -10.46 43.82 39.19
C CYS A 17 -9.07 43.21 39.48
N LYS A 18 -8.08 44.08 39.57
CA LYS A 18 -6.62 43.84 39.58
C LYS A 18 -6.03 43.58 40.99
N SER A 19 -4.92 42.84 40.97
CA SER A 19 -3.63 43.03 41.67
C SER A 19 -3.46 42.90 43.21
N HIS A 20 -2.35 42.22 43.53
CA HIS A 20 -1.37 42.37 44.63
C HIS A 20 -1.34 41.36 45.81
N VAL A 21 -0.35 40.44 45.70
CA VAL A 21 0.82 40.19 46.59
C VAL A 21 0.69 39.43 47.94
N ALA A 22 1.57 38.41 48.04
CA ALA A 22 2.21 37.76 49.22
C ALA A 22 1.33 36.87 50.12
N ASP A 23 1.76 35.73 50.69
CA ASP A 23 2.97 34.89 50.70
C ASP A 23 2.62 33.64 51.57
N LYS A 24 3.48 32.60 51.53
CA LYS A 24 3.58 31.39 52.40
C LYS A 24 2.89 30.08 51.97
N GLY A 25 3.58 29.36 51.06
CA GLY A 25 4.28 28.09 51.28
C GLY A 25 3.62 26.90 52.01
N VAL A 26 3.65 25.72 51.36
CA VAL A 26 4.06 24.41 51.91
C VAL A 26 4.68 23.56 50.79
N SER A 27 5.83 22.96 51.12
CA SER A 27 6.63 21.87 50.50
C SER A 27 5.84 20.68 49.94
N GLY A 28 6.34 19.81 49.05
CA GLY A 28 7.68 19.62 48.49
C GLY A 28 7.73 18.25 47.79
N VAL A 29 8.61 18.09 46.80
CA VAL A 29 9.15 16.80 46.34
C VAL A 29 10.58 17.07 45.88
N GLU A 30 11.55 16.42 46.52
CA GLU A 30 12.98 16.51 46.22
C GLU A 30 13.36 15.60 45.05
N ASP A 31 14.15 16.14 44.13
CA ASP A 31 14.84 15.43 43.05
C ASP A 31 16.08 14.69 43.57
N VAL A 32 16.23 13.42 43.20
CA VAL A 32 17.43 12.60 43.46
C VAL A 32 18.37 12.66 42.25
N PRO A 33 19.68 12.92 42.44
CA PRO A 33 20.64 13.05 41.34
C PRO A 33 21.23 11.69 40.91
N ILE A 34 21.34 11.46 39.60
CA ILE A 34 22.02 10.28 39.04
C ILE A 34 23.50 10.57 38.81
N LEU A 35 24.31 9.70 39.40
CA LEU A 35 25.77 9.66 39.49
C LEU A 35 26.46 9.47 38.11
N ARG A 36 27.55 10.21 37.87
CA ARG A 36 28.51 9.98 36.77
C ARG A 36 29.61 8.98 37.16
N HIS A 37 30.06 8.24 36.14
CA HIS A 37 31.33 7.50 35.95
C HIS A 37 31.44 6.00 36.32
N LYS A 38 31.63 5.17 35.27
CA LYS A 38 32.81 4.28 35.03
C LYS A 38 32.84 3.91 33.52
N GLN A 39 33.84 4.37 32.77
CA GLN A 39 35.07 3.66 32.34
C GLN A 39 34.88 2.73 31.13
N ARG A 40 35.44 3.14 29.98
CA ARG A 40 35.74 2.33 28.78
C ARG A 40 37.00 1.49 29.02
N PRO A 41 37.11 0.26 28.48
CA PRO A 41 38.39 -0.41 28.30
C PRO A 41 39.01 -0.09 26.91
N PRO A 42 40.34 -0.23 26.77
CA PRO A 42 41.09 0.26 25.60
C PRO A 42 41.22 -0.76 24.47
N VAL A 43 41.44 -0.20 23.28
CA VAL A 43 41.87 -0.83 22.03
C VAL A 43 43.31 -1.33 22.18
N ALA A 44 43.61 -2.52 21.64
CA ALA A 44 44.97 -2.99 21.36
C ALA A 44 45.09 -3.28 19.85
N ARG A 45 46.04 -2.61 19.18
CA ARG A 45 46.68 -3.01 17.92
C ARG A 45 47.93 -3.86 18.25
N PRO A 46 48.44 -4.67 17.31
CA PRO A 46 49.61 -4.25 16.49
C PRO A 46 49.40 -4.51 14.98
N GLU A 47 49.77 -3.61 14.05
CA GLU A 47 51.07 -3.48 13.33
C GLU A 47 51.36 -4.69 12.39
N LEU A 48 51.23 -4.55 11.06
CA LEU A 48 52.26 -4.13 10.06
C LEU A 48 53.41 -5.17 9.95
N LEU A 49 53.92 -5.66 8.82
CA LEU A 49 53.81 -5.57 7.34
C LEU A 49 54.35 -6.94 6.82
N ASP A 50 54.07 -7.40 5.61
CA ASP A 50 54.97 -7.34 4.41
C ASP A 50 54.36 -8.43 3.47
N ASP A 51 53.83 -8.14 2.28
CA ASP A 51 54.48 -7.81 0.99
C ASP A 51 54.52 -9.00 0.01
N GLU A 52 53.99 -8.67 -1.17
CA GLU A 52 54.31 -9.12 -2.52
C GLU A 52 53.64 -10.31 -3.24
N GLU A 53 53.49 -10.01 -4.53
CA GLU A 53 52.69 -10.53 -5.64
C GLU A 53 53.24 -11.80 -6.32
N ASP A 54 52.48 -12.20 -7.36
CA ASP A 54 52.87 -12.94 -8.56
C ASP A 54 52.81 -14.49 -8.44
N GLY A 55 52.29 -15.27 -9.39
CA GLY A 55 51.67 -15.05 -10.69
C GLY A 55 51.43 -16.43 -11.34
N GLY A 56 50.53 -16.50 -12.34
CA GLY A 56 50.64 -17.43 -13.46
C GLY A 56 50.32 -18.95 -13.31
N GLN A 57 49.23 -19.34 -13.99
CA GLN A 57 49.18 -20.40 -15.02
C GLN A 57 49.14 -21.92 -14.68
N THR A 58 48.00 -22.52 -15.03
CA THR A 58 47.87 -23.52 -16.14
C THR A 58 48.01 -25.04 -15.86
N LEU A 59 46.92 -25.75 -16.27
CA LEU A 59 46.78 -27.10 -16.84
C LEU A 59 46.92 -28.39 -15.99
N LEU A 60 45.82 -29.17 -16.06
CA LEU A 60 45.68 -30.62 -16.33
C LEU A 60 46.59 -31.61 -15.61
N PHE A 61 45.97 -32.61 -14.98
CA PHE A 61 46.49 -33.99 -15.06
C PHE A 61 45.40 -35.05 -15.16
N ARG A 62 45.54 -35.88 -16.20
CA ARG A 62 44.80 -37.11 -16.49
C ARG A 62 45.80 -38.28 -16.42
N THR A 63 45.47 -39.27 -15.60
CA THR A 63 45.71 -40.74 -15.72
C THR A 63 47.14 -41.31 -15.89
N GLN A 64 47.50 -42.32 -15.06
CA GLN A 64 47.95 -43.70 -15.40
C GLN A 64 48.33 -44.48 -14.10
N VAL A 65 47.72 -45.63 -13.74
CA VAL A 65 47.91 -47.06 -14.14
C VAL A 65 49.13 -47.79 -13.54
N SER A 66 48.88 -48.90 -12.81
CA SER A 66 49.62 -50.19 -12.74
C SER A 66 48.83 -51.10 -11.75
N ASP A 67 48.21 -52.23 -12.07
CA ASP A 67 48.52 -53.51 -12.75
C ASP A 67 49.29 -54.54 -11.90
N SER A 68 48.60 -55.64 -11.52
CA SER A 68 49.16 -57.00 -11.44
C SER A 68 48.02 -58.03 -11.28
N GLY A 69 47.87 -58.94 -12.25
CA GLY A 69 46.86 -59.99 -12.24
C GLY A 69 47.35 -61.37 -11.74
N ARG A 70 46.40 -62.26 -11.43
CA ARG A 70 46.54 -63.73 -11.53
C ARG A 70 45.18 -64.41 -11.69
N ASN A 71 45.11 -65.30 -12.68
CA ASN A 71 43.93 -66.02 -13.17
C ASN A 71 43.42 -67.14 -12.24
N ALA A 72 42.10 -67.37 -12.21
CA ALA A 72 41.50 -68.71 -12.26
C ALA A 72 40.01 -68.62 -12.67
N SER A 73 39.60 -69.48 -13.61
CA SER A 73 38.26 -69.57 -14.20
C SER A 73 37.18 -70.10 -13.25
N LEU A 74 35.91 -69.69 -13.47
CA LEU A 74 34.71 -70.55 -13.56
C LEU A 74 33.50 -69.70 -14.03
N THR A 75 32.63 -70.31 -14.83
CA THR A 75 31.42 -69.80 -15.51
C THR A 75 30.28 -69.36 -14.56
N PRO A 76 29.25 -68.61 -15.05
CA PRO A 76 28.47 -67.66 -14.26
C PRO A 76 27.27 -68.32 -13.55
N SER A 77 26.96 -67.86 -12.34
CA SER A 77 25.69 -68.13 -11.67
C SER A 77 24.86 -66.85 -11.58
N ALA A 78 23.60 -66.98 -11.98
CA ALA A 78 22.63 -65.92 -12.21
C ALA A 78 22.10 -65.27 -10.91
N GLU A 79 22.97 -64.60 -10.16
CA GLU A 79 22.58 -63.88 -8.93
C GLU A 79 23.01 -62.40 -8.90
N GLU A 80 23.71 -61.87 -9.91
CA GLU A 80 24.16 -60.46 -9.94
C GLU A 80 23.32 -59.51 -10.82
N GLU A 81 22.20 -59.96 -11.41
CA GLU A 81 21.28 -59.07 -12.17
C GLU A 81 20.06 -58.57 -11.35
N ILE A 82 20.06 -58.70 -10.02
CA ILE A 82 18.98 -58.18 -9.16
C ILE A 82 19.41 -56.97 -8.31
N GLU A 83 20.69 -56.58 -8.32
CA GLU A 83 21.21 -55.46 -7.50
C GLU A 83 21.39 -54.12 -8.22
N GLU A 84 20.83 -53.93 -9.42
CA GLU A 84 20.72 -52.60 -10.08
C GLU A 84 19.28 -52.14 -10.32
N LYS A 85 18.30 -52.73 -9.61
CA LYS A 85 16.91 -52.24 -9.52
C LYS A 85 16.41 -52.09 -8.08
N LYS A 86 17.26 -51.55 -7.21
CA LYS A 86 16.86 -50.86 -5.98
C LYS A 86 17.42 -49.44 -5.97
N ALA A 87 17.17 -48.69 -7.04
CA ALA A 87 16.95 -47.27 -6.86
C ALA A 87 15.75 -47.16 -5.92
N ALA A 88 16.02 -46.68 -4.71
CA ALA A 88 15.03 -46.50 -3.66
C ALA A 88 13.80 -45.78 -4.24
N VAL A 89 12.70 -46.52 -4.37
CA VAL A 89 11.39 -45.93 -4.22
C VAL A 89 11.31 -45.62 -2.73
N GLU A 90 11.87 -44.48 -2.32
CA GLU A 90 11.39 -43.85 -1.11
C GLU A 90 9.91 -43.57 -1.38
N GLU A 91 9.01 -44.23 -0.65
CA GLU A 91 7.67 -43.71 -0.50
C GLU A 91 7.82 -42.27 0.03
N ASP A 92 7.56 -41.28 -0.84
CA ASP A 92 7.56 -39.85 -0.54
C ASP A 92 6.70 -39.66 0.73
N LYS A 93 7.31 -39.61 1.91
CA LYS A 93 6.59 -39.52 3.18
C LYS A 93 5.77 -38.22 3.15
N ALA A 94 4.47 -38.34 3.42
CA ALA A 94 3.60 -37.17 3.48
C ALA A 94 4.14 -36.18 4.52
N GLY A 95 4.19 -34.90 4.16
CA GLY A 95 4.89 -33.87 4.93
C GLY A 95 4.41 -32.46 4.57
N PRO A 96 4.78 -31.46 5.38
CA PRO A 96 4.45 -30.07 5.09
C PRO A 96 5.30 -29.57 3.92
N VAL A 97 4.64 -28.92 2.95
CA VAL A 97 5.28 -28.33 1.77
C VAL A 97 5.04 -26.84 1.79
N GLN A 98 6.13 -26.08 1.72
CA GLN A 98 6.10 -24.63 1.65
C GLN A 98 5.62 -24.21 0.26
N ILE A 99 4.51 -23.48 0.18
CA ILE A 99 3.97 -23.01 -1.11
C ILE A 99 4.15 -21.52 -1.32
N VAL A 100 4.12 -20.72 -0.25
CA VAL A 100 4.38 -19.27 -0.34
C VAL A 100 5.58 -18.96 0.51
N LEU A 101 6.68 -18.56 -0.13
CA LEU A 101 7.92 -18.14 0.51
C LEU A 101 7.84 -16.64 0.78
N ALA A 102 8.10 -16.25 2.02
CA ALA A 102 8.28 -14.84 2.38
C ALA A 102 9.77 -14.52 2.31
N ASN A 103 10.18 -13.69 1.37
CA ASN A 103 11.54 -13.17 1.33
C ASN A 103 11.63 -12.02 2.34
N GLU A 104 12.36 -12.25 3.42
CA GLU A 104 12.47 -11.33 4.55
C GLU A 104 13.25 -10.06 4.20
N ASP A 105 14.24 -10.16 3.31
CA ASP A 105 15.12 -9.03 2.95
C ASP A 105 14.40 -8.04 2.01
N GLU A 106 13.57 -8.56 1.11
CA GLU A 106 12.84 -7.76 0.12
C GLU A 106 11.37 -7.49 0.50
N HIS A 107 10.89 -8.08 1.60
CA HIS A 107 9.48 -8.07 2.00
C HIS A 107 8.53 -8.43 0.83
N SER A 108 8.93 -9.45 0.07
CA SER A 108 8.24 -9.95 -1.11
C SER A 108 7.75 -11.38 -0.88
N PHE A 109 6.70 -11.77 -1.58
CA PHE A 109 6.13 -13.10 -1.50
C PHE A 109 6.27 -13.81 -2.83
N GLU A 110 6.80 -15.03 -2.80
CA GLU A 110 6.96 -15.87 -3.99
C GLU A 110 6.14 -17.15 -3.83
N LEU A 111 5.46 -17.55 -4.90
CA LEU A 111 4.73 -18.80 -4.96
C LEU A 111 5.63 -19.89 -5.57
N ASP A 112 5.85 -20.97 -4.83
CA ASP A 112 6.39 -22.20 -5.41
C ASP A 112 5.29 -22.92 -6.20
N ALA A 113 5.09 -22.45 -7.42
CA ALA A 113 4.08 -23.00 -8.32
C ALA A 113 4.36 -24.46 -8.66
N ALA A 114 5.62 -24.88 -8.75
CA ALA A 114 6.01 -26.24 -9.10
C ALA A 114 5.63 -27.23 -7.98
N ALA A 115 5.88 -26.86 -6.73
CA ALA A 115 5.46 -27.66 -5.57
C ALA A 115 3.94 -27.76 -5.48
N LEU A 116 3.23 -26.64 -5.66
CA LEU A 116 1.77 -26.62 -5.62
C LEU A 116 1.14 -27.40 -6.79
N GLU A 117 1.73 -27.35 -7.98
CA GLU A 117 1.35 -28.16 -9.15
C GLU A 117 1.51 -29.65 -8.90
N LYS A 118 2.62 -30.08 -8.30
CA LYS A 118 2.86 -31.49 -7.93
C LYS A 118 1.78 -32.01 -6.97
N ILE A 119 1.23 -31.14 -6.11
CA ILE A 119 0.18 -31.50 -5.16
C ILE A 119 -1.20 -31.47 -5.81
N LEU A 120 -1.61 -30.37 -6.44
CA LEU A 120 -3.00 -30.16 -6.89
C LEU A 120 -3.33 -30.77 -8.25
N LEU A 121 -2.34 -31.00 -9.13
CA LEU A 121 -2.56 -31.52 -10.48
C LEU A 121 -2.45 -33.06 -10.58
N GLN A 122 -2.44 -33.77 -9.46
CA GLN A 122 -2.41 -35.24 -9.48
C GLN A 122 -3.68 -35.78 -10.17
N PRO A 123 -3.56 -36.82 -11.02
CA PRO A 123 -4.61 -37.22 -11.96
C PRO A 123 -5.91 -37.69 -11.29
N HIS A 124 -5.85 -38.11 -10.02
CA HIS A 124 -6.99 -38.61 -9.26
C HIS A 124 -7.74 -37.52 -8.46
N ILE A 125 -7.20 -36.29 -8.37
CA ILE A 125 -7.80 -35.17 -7.62
C ILE A 125 -8.00 -33.89 -8.42
N LYS A 126 -7.25 -33.70 -9.53
CA LYS A 126 -7.20 -32.41 -10.25
C LYS A 126 -8.57 -31.84 -10.67
N ASP A 127 -9.54 -32.72 -10.94
CA ASP A 127 -10.88 -32.36 -11.42
C ASP A 127 -11.95 -32.46 -10.30
N LEU A 128 -11.54 -32.74 -9.06
CA LEU A 128 -12.43 -32.76 -7.90
C LEU A 128 -12.58 -31.36 -7.31
N ASN A 129 -13.77 -31.09 -6.78
CA ASN A 129 -14.04 -29.88 -6.00
C ASN A 129 -13.19 -29.89 -4.73
N VAL A 130 -12.58 -28.75 -4.41
CA VAL A 130 -11.66 -28.63 -3.29
C VAL A 130 -12.34 -28.05 -2.06
N VAL A 131 -11.96 -28.56 -0.89
CA VAL A 131 -12.31 -28.06 0.44
C VAL A 131 -11.00 -27.67 1.09
N VAL A 132 -10.85 -26.39 1.43
CA VAL A 132 -9.59 -25.86 1.94
C VAL A 132 -9.81 -25.37 3.36
N VAL A 133 -9.20 -26.04 4.33
CA VAL A 133 -9.25 -25.65 5.75
C VAL A 133 -7.94 -24.97 6.11
N SER A 134 -8.02 -23.69 6.40
CA SER A 134 -6.88 -22.84 6.79
C SER A 134 -6.95 -22.50 8.26
N VAL A 135 -5.82 -22.54 8.96
CA VAL A 135 -5.71 -22.03 10.33
C VAL A 135 -4.79 -20.82 10.33
N ALA A 136 -5.33 -19.65 10.71
CA ALA A 136 -4.60 -18.39 10.80
C ALA A 136 -4.82 -17.72 12.15
N GLY A 137 -3.89 -16.86 12.55
CA GLY A 137 -3.95 -16.17 13.84
C GLY A 137 -2.57 -15.79 14.36
N ALA A 138 -2.52 -15.26 15.57
CA ALA A 138 -1.28 -14.78 16.17
C ALA A 138 -0.19 -15.87 16.29
N PHE A 139 1.05 -15.40 16.31
CA PHE A 139 2.22 -16.24 16.47
C PHE A 139 2.30 -16.96 17.85
N ARG A 140 2.90 -18.18 17.90
CA ARG A 140 2.94 -19.10 19.07
C ARG A 140 1.61 -19.43 19.75
N LYS A 141 0.48 -19.44 19.02
CA LYS A 141 -0.82 -19.85 19.58
C LYS A 141 -1.24 -21.29 19.28
N GLY A 142 -0.28 -22.16 18.96
CA GLY A 142 -0.53 -23.60 18.75
C GLY A 142 -1.40 -23.94 17.54
N LYS A 143 -1.17 -23.29 16.40
CA LYS A 143 -1.88 -23.53 15.13
C LYS A 143 -1.52 -24.88 14.52
N SER A 144 -0.23 -25.11 14.29
CA SER A 144 0.30 -26.36 13.75
C SER A 144 -0.02 -27.56 14.66
N PHE A 145 0.01 -27.37 15.98
CA PHE A 145 -0.45 -28.37 16.96
C PHE A 145 -1.92 -28.80 16.75
N LEU A 146 -2.81 -27.86 16.41
CA LEU A 146 -4.20 -28.19 16.09
C LEU A 146 -4.33 -28.89 14.74
N LEU A 147 -3.58 -28.43 13.72
CA LEU A 147 -3.57 -29.03 12.39
C LEU A 147 -3.08 -30.47 12.40
N ASP A 148 -2.16 -30.84 13.29
CA ASP A 148 -1.70 -32.23 13.40
C ASP A 148 -2.81 -33.16 13.94
N PHE A 149 -3.69 -32.68 14.82
CA PHE A 149 -4.88 -33.45 15.20
C PHE A 149 -5.88 -33.57 14.06
N MET A 150 -6.00 -32.52 13.24
CA MET A 150 -6.79 -32.60 12.01
C MET A 150 -6.21 -33.64 11.05
N LEU A 151 -4.89 -33.69 10.88
CA LEU A 151 -4.21 -34.71 10.08
C LEU A 151 -4.49 -36.12 10.61
N ARG A 152 -4.36 -36.34 11.93
CA ARG A 152 -4.70 -37.63 12.55
C ARG A 152 -6.14 -38.05 12.26
N TYR A 153 -7.09 -37.12 12.36
CA TYR A 153 -8.49 -37.39 11.99
C TYR A 153 -8.62 -37.81 10.53
N MET A 154 -8.01 -37.06 9.60
CA MET A 154 -8.08 -37.36 8.16
C MET A 154 -7.45 -38.71 7.80
N HIS A 155 -6.42 -39.14 8.53
CA HIS A 155 -5.82 -40.47 8.35
C HIS A 155 -6.66 -41.60 8.95
N ASN A 156 -7.42 -41.34 10.01
CA ASN A 156 -8.12 -42.34 10.81
C ASN A 156 -9.66 -42.13 10.84
N GLN A 157 -10.26 -41.56 9.79
CA GLN A 157 -11.69 -41.19 9.78
C GLN A 157 -12.65 -42.36 10.08
N GLU A 158 -12.26 -43.59 9.78
CA GLU A 158 -13.07 -44.79 10.00
C GLU A 158 -12.96 -45.36 11.43
N SER A 159 -12.10 -44.79 12.27
CA SER A 159 -11.89 -45.24 13.64
C SER A 159 -12.62 -44.37 14.66
N ASP A 160 -13.42 -45.00 15.54
CA ASP A 160 -14.04 -44.32 16.70
C ASP A 160 -13.01 -43.72 17.67
N SER A 161 -11.74 -44.15 17.60
CA SER A 161 -10.62 -43.64 18.42
C SER A 161 -9.58 -42.89 17.57
N TRP A 162 -10.02 -42.09 16.60
CA TRP A 162 -9.16 -41.34 15.68
C TRP A 162 -8.10 -40.43 16.35
N ILE A 163 -8.34 -39.98 17.58
CA ILE A 163 -7.47 -39.04 18.31
C ILE A 163 -6.07 -39.62 18.58
N GLY A 164 -5.94 -40.96 18.53
CA GLY A 164 -4.71 -41.71 18.69
C GLY A 164 -4.55 -42.36 20.06
N GLY A 165 -3.45 -43.10 20.25
CA GLY A 165 -3.12 -43.72 21.52
C GLY A 165 -2.50 -42.75 22.54
N ASP A 166 -2.59 -43.05 23.83
CA ASP A 166 -2.02 -42.21 24.91
C ASP A 166 -0.50 -42.02 24.82
N ASP A 167 0.19 -43.00 24.22
CA ASP A 167 1.65 -43.04 24.10
C ASP A 167 2.17 -42.57 22.72
N GLU A 168 1.28 -42.24 21.78
CA GLU A 168 1.64 -41.92 20.40
C GLU A 168 2.01 -40.43 20.24
N PRO A 169 3.23 -40.10 19.77
CA PRO A 169 3.66 -38.72 19.56
C PRO A 169 2.93 -38.07 18.38
N LEU A 170 2.72 -36.76 18.44
CA LEU A 170 2.02 -36.00 17.41
C LEU A 170 3.00 -35.64 16.29
N THR A 171 2.70 -36.10 15.09
CA THR A 171 3.53 -35.89 13.90
C THR A 171 2.70 -35.25 12.80
N GLY A 172 3.30 -34.32 12.07
CA GLY A 172 2.62 -33.60 10.99
C GLY A 172 3.41 -32.37 10.56
N PHE A 173 2.78 -31.21 10.69
CA PHE A 173 3.45 -29.92 10.54
C PHE A 173 4.53 -29.76 11.61
N THR A 174 5.57 -29.00 11.30
CA THR A 174 6.63 -28.77 12.28
C THR A 174 6.11 -27.82 13.35
N TRP A 175 6.08 -28.27 14.61
CA TRP A 175 5.72 -27.45 15.76
C TRP A 175 6.70 -27.67 16.90
N ARG A 176 6.99 -26.60 17.64
CA ARG A 176 7.80 -26.64 18.87
C ARG A 176 7.37 -25.57 19.86
N GLY A 177 7.78 -25.72 21.12
CA GLY A 177 7.75 -24.63 22.09
C GLY A 177 8.76 -23.52 21.75
N GLY A 178 8.80 -22.46 22.56
CA GLY A 178 9.75 -21.35 22.42
C GLY A 178 9.12 -20.04 21.97
N CYS A 179 9.93 -18.98 21.91
CA CYS A 179 9.48 -17.60 21.67
C CYS A 179 9.72 -17.09 20.24
N GLU A 180 10.70 -17.66 19.51
CA GLU A 180 11.04 -17.28 18.13
C GLU A 180 10.05 -17.84 17.13
N ARG A 181 10.15 -17.57 15.82
CA ARG A 181 9.24 -18.15 14.80
C ARG A 181 9.55 -19.56 14.32
N GLU A 182 8.54 -20.20 13.73
CA GLU A 182 8.69 -21.52 13.10
C GLU A 182 8.16 -21.51 11.67
N THR A 183 6.85 -21.34 11.50
CA THR A 183 6.21 -21.30 10.19
C THR A 183 6.38 -19.92 9.56
N THR A 184 7.03 -19.85 8.40
CA THR A 184 7.11 -18.68 7.52
C THR A 184 6.15 -18.86 6.35
N GLY A 185 5.51 -17.79 5.86
CA GLY A 185 4.60 -17.84 4.70
C GLY A 185 3.40 -18.79 4.85
N ILE A 186 3.15 -19.62 3.84
CA ILE A 186 2.03 -20.59 3.81
C ILE A 186 2.56 -21.98 3.49
N GLN A 187 2.16 -22.96 4.30
CA GLN A 187 2.45 -24.38 4.13
C GLN A 187 1.17 -25.16 3.87
N VAL A 188 1.27 -26.18 3.03
CA VAL A 188 0.19 -27.14 2.79
C VAL A 188 0.66 -28.56 3.05
N TRP A 189 -0.24 -29.45 3.40
CA TRP A 189 0.09 -30.86 3.50
C TRP A 189 0.26 -31.48 2.10
N SER A 190 1.34 -32.23 1.86
CA SER A 190 1.63 -32.80 0.53
C SER A 190 0.59 -33.80 0.03
N LYS A 191 -0.12 -34.46 0.95
CA LYS A 191 -1.16 -35.44 0.64
C LYS A 191 -2.54 -34.80 0.72
N VAL A 192 -3.24 -34.70 -0.40
CA VAL A 192 -4.63 -34.27 -0.46
C VAL A 192 -5.54 -35.46 -0.15
N PHE A 193 -6.52 -35.28 0.74
CA PHE A 193 -7.42 -36.36 1.14
C PHE A 193 -8.68 -36.35 0.29
N VAL A 194 -9.04 -37.50 -0.29
CA VAL A 194 -10.31 -37.64 -1.02
C VAL A 194 -11.35 -38.18 -0.06
N VAL A 195 -12.43 -37.44 0.13
CA VAL A 195 -13.53 -37.81 1.04
C VAL A 195 -14.82 -37.96 0.23
N ASP A 196 -15.52 -39.07 0.48
CA ASP A 196 -16.85 -39.33 -0.05
C ASP A 196 -17.89 -38.61 0.82
N LYS A 197 -18.61 -37.65 0.22
CA LYS A 197 -19.72 -36.98 0.90
C LYS A 197 -20.93 -37.91 1.03
N PRO A 198 -21.83 -37.67 1.99
CA PRO A 198 -23.12 -38.37 2.08
C PRO A 198 -23.95 -38.29 0.79
N ASP A 199 -23.79 -37.21 0.02
CA ASP A 199 -24.46 -36.98 -1.26
C ASP A 199 -23.89 -37.83 -2.42
N GLY A 200 -22.85 -38.63 -2.17
CA GLY A 200 -22.17 -39.48 -3.15
C GLY A 200 -21.14 -38.74 -4.02
N THR A 201 -20.90 -37.45 -3.77
CA THR A 201 -19.86 -36.67 -4.45
C THR A 201 -18.51 -36.83 -3.76
N LYS A 202 -17.43 -36.88 -4.56
CA LYS A 202 -16.06 -36.89 -4.06
C LYS A 202 -15.52 -35.48 -3.98
N VAL A 203 -14.91 -35.15 -2.85
CA VAL A 203 -14.25 -33.85 -2.64
C VAL A 203 -12.81 -34.05 -2.19
N ALA A 204 -11.96 -33.10 -2.55
CA ALA A 204 -10.55 -33.08 -2.18
C ALA A 204 -10.34 -32.12 -1.01
N VAL A 205 -9.85 -32.62 0.13
CA VAL A 205 -9.60 -31.82 1.34
C VAL A 205 -8.12 -31.46 1.44
N LEU A 206 -7.84 -30.17 1.50
CA LEU A 206 -6.52 -29.58 1.66
C LEU A 206 -6.42 -28.86 3.01
N LEU A 207 -5.37 -29.17 3.78
CA LEU A 207 -5.06 -28.49 5.03
C LEU A 207 -3.94 -27.48 4.81
N VAL A 208 -4.15 -26.26 5.30
CA VAL A 208 -3.24 -25.12 5.13
C VAL A 208 -2.83 -24.57 6.49
N ASP A 209 -1.52 -24.57 6.75
CA ASP A 209 -0.92 -23.84 7.88
C ASP A 209 -0.39 -22.50 7.40
N THR A 210 -0.58 -21.47 8.23
CA THR A 210 -0.15 -20.12 7.90
C THR A 210 0.80 -19.59 8.95
N GLN A 211 1.69 -18.70 8.53
CA GLN A 211 2.54 -17.94 9.44
C GLN A 211 1.69 -17.21 10.49
N GLY A 212 2.21 -17.15 11.72
CA GLY A 212 1.58 -16.35 12.76
C GLY A 212 1.70 -14.86 12.47
N ALA A 213 0.58 -14.15 12.52
CA ALA A 213 0.58 -12.70 12.42
C ALA A 213 1.28 -12.06 13.64
N PHE A 214 1.85 -10.87 13.43
CA PHE A 214 2.47 -10.01 14.46
C PHE A 214 3.71 -10.61 15.14
N ASP A 215 4.61 -11.22 14.38
CA ASP A 215 5.96 -11.54 14.88
C ASP A 215 6.87 -10.29 14.84
N SER A 216 8.08 -10.41 15.40
CA SER A 216 9.02 -9.28 15.47
C SER A 216 9.79 -9.00 14.18
N GLN A 217 9.59 -9.81 13.13
CA GLN A 217 10.39 -9.79 11.91
C GLN A 217 9.54 -9.46 10.66
N SER A 218 8.22 -9.60 10.75
CA SER A 218 7.30 -9.38 9.62
C SER A 218 6.59 -8.05 9.75
N THR A 219 6.38 -7.40 8.61
CA THR A 219 5.62 -6.16 8.54
C THR A 219 4.11 -6.42 8.63
N ILE A 220 3.33 -5.34 8.83
CA ILE A 220 1.86 -5.40 8.77
C ILE A 220 1.41 -5.84 7.37
N LYS A 221 2.11 -5.38 6.32
CA LYS A 221 1.88 -5.83 4.94
C LYS A 221 2.06 -7.34 4.83
N ASP A 222 3.13 -7.88 5.40
CA ASP A 222 3.42 -9.31 5.32
C ASP A 222 2.33 -10.16 5.98
N CYS A 223 1.91 -9.76 7.19
CA CYS A 223 0.83 -10.42 7.91
C CYS A 223 -0.51 -10.32 7.16
N ALA A 224 -0.80 -9.16 6.58
CA ALA A 224 -2.03 -8.92 5.82
C ALA A 224 -2.06 -9.75 4.54
N THR A 225 -0.96 -9.85 3.80
CA THR A 225 -0.86 -10.65 2.58
C THR A 225 -1.06 -12.13 2.86
N VAL A 226 -0.38 -12.69 3.87
CA VAL A 226 -0.53 -14.11 4.26
C VAL A 226 -1.96 -14.40 4.68
N PHE A 227 -2.55 -13.56 5.53
CA PHE A 227 -3.93 -13.75 6.00
C PHE A 227 -4.95 -13.59 4.87
N ALA A 228 -4.78 -12.58 4.00
CA ALA A 228 -5.68 -12.35 2.88
C ALA A 228 -5.62 -13.51 1.88
N LEU A 229 -4.41 -13.96 1.51
CA LEU A 229 -4.23 -15.14 0.65
C LEU A 229 -4.86 -16.40 1.25
N SER A 230 -4.65 -16.65 2.55
CA SER A 230 -5.23 -17.81 3.21
C SER A 230 -6.75 -17.75 3.26
N THR A 231 -7.33 -16.56 3.48
CA THR A 231 -8.78 -16.36 3.56
C THR A 231 -9.43 -16.45 2.17
N MET A 232 -8.80 -15.88 1.15
CA MET A 232 -9.29 -15.95 -0.24
C MET A 232 -9.25 -17.36 -0.80
N THR A 233 -8.26 -18.16 -0.43
CA THR A 233 -8.09 -19.53 -0.95
C THR A 233 -8.83 -20.58 -0.13
N SER A 234 -9.09 -20.31 1.16
CA SER A 234 -9.82 -21.23 2.03
C SER A 234 -11.34 -21.20 1.85
N SER A 235 -11.99 -22.34 2.08
CA SER A 235 -13.45 -22.41 2.24
C SER A 235 -13.84 -22.26 3.72
N VAL A 236 -13.00 -22.76 4.62
CA VAL A 236 -13.11 -22.58 6.07
C VAL A 236 -11.83 -21.95 6.59
N GLN A 237 -11.94 -20.72 7.09
CA GLN A 237 -10.86 -20.02 7.77
C GLN A 237 -11.07 -20.15 9.28
N VAL A 238 -10.19 -20.88 9.97
CA VAL A 238 -10.14 -20.92 11.42
C VAL A 238 -9.27 -19.78 11.91
N TYR A 239 -9.87 -18.84 12.65
CA TYR A 239 -9.16 -17.73 13.26
C TYR A 239 -8.83 -18.06 14.72
N ASN A 240 -7.59 -18.47 14.94
CA ASN A 240 -7.09 -18.98 16.21
C ASN A 240 -6.61 -17.84 17.10
N LEU A 241 -7.44 -17.52 18.10
CA LEU A 241 -7.23 -16.47 19.09
C LEU A 241 -6.92 -17.06 20.46
N SER A 242 -6.33 -16.26 21.34
CA SER A 242 -5.92 -16.68 22.68
C SER A 242 -6.77 -15.97 23.72
N GLN A 243 -7.37 -16.74 24.62
CA GLN A 243 -8.19 -16.34 25.77
C GLN A 243 -9.50 -15.64 25.42
N ASN A 244 -9.51 -14.62 24.57
CA ASN A 244 -10.69 -13.79 24.34
C ASN A 244 -10.72 -13.22 22.90
N ILE A 245 -11.84 -12.60 22.53
CA ILE A 245 -11.95 -11.74 21.33
C ILE A 245 -11.83 -10.29 21.79
N GLN A 246 -10.75 -9.63 21.39
CA GLN A 246 -10.49 -8.22 21.66
C GLN A 246 -10.92 -7.36 20.45
N GLU A 247 -11.05 -6.04 20.63
CA GLU A 247 -11.46 -5.16 19.51
C GLU A 247 -10.35 -5.01 18.47
N ASP A 248 -9.08 -5.06 18.87
CA ASP A 248 -7.94 -5.09 17.97
C ASP A 248 -7.93 -6.36 17.10
N ASP A 249 -8.33 -7.53 17.63
CA ASP A 249 -8.51 -8.75 16.82
C ASP A 249 -9.53 -8.54 15.70
N LEU A 250 -10.62 -7.82 15.98
CA LEU A 250 -11.67 -7.52 15.01
C LEU A 250 -11.23 -6.46 14.00
N GLN A 251 -10.47 -5.44 14.43
CA GLN A 251 -9.88 -4.45 13.55
C GLN A 251 -8.84 -5.06 12.60
N HIS A 252 -7.98 -5.95 13.10
CA HIS A 252 -7.03 -6.69 12.27
C HIS A 252 -7.74 -7.59 11.26
N LEU A 253 -8.78 -8.32 11.70
CA LEU A 253 -9.61 -9.11 10.80
C LEU A 253 -10.27 -8.24 9.73
N GLN A 254 -10.79 -7.06 10.08
CA GLN A 254 -11.33 -6.10 9.12
C GLN A 254 -10.27 -5.66 8.10
N LEU A 255 -9.07 -5.28 8.56
CA LEU A 255 -7.98 -4.86 7.69
C LEU A 255 -7.60 -5.96 6.69
N PHE A 256 -7.42 -7.19 7.16
CA PHE A 256 -6.99 -8.29 6.31
C PHE A 256 -8.07 -8.74 5.33
N THR A 257 -9.34 -8.71 5.76
CA THR A 257 -10.48 -9.06 4.89
C THR A 257 -10.76 -7.99 3.84
N GLU A 258 -10.60 -6.71 4.17
CA GLU A 258 -10.70 -5.63 3.19
C GLU A 258 -9.54 -5.70 2.19
N TYR A 259 -8.33 -6.01 2.65
CA TYR A 259 -7.18 -6.23 1.78
C TYR A 259 -7.37 -7.43 0.83
N GLY A 260 -8.00 -8.51 1.31
CA GLY A 260 -8.43 -9.62 0.46
C GLY A 260 -9.50 -9.20 -0.55
N ARG A 261 -10.51 -8.45 -0.09
CA ARG A 261 -11.61 -7.99 -0.93
C ARG A 261 -11.16 -7.09 -2.08
N LEU A 262 -10.18 -6.21 -1.85
CA LEU A 262 -9.63 -5.34 -2.91
C LEU A 262 -8.96 -6.13 -4.04
N ALA A 263 -8.44 -7.33 -3.75
CA ALA A 263 -7.84 -8.22 -4.74
C ALA A 263 -8.87 -9.07 -5.52
N MET A 264 -10.14 -9.03 -5.09
CA MET A 264 -11.24 -9.78 -5.69
C MET A 264 -12.11 -8.85 -6.55
N GLU A 265 -12.68 -9.39 -7.63
CA GLU A 265 -13.61 -8.64 -8.47
C GLU A 265 -14.88 -8.27 -7.70
N GLU A 266 -15.49 -7.12 -8.04
CA GLU A 266 -16.72 -6.65 -7.40
C GLU A 266 -17.89 -7.59 -7.71
N ILE A 267 -18.18 -8.50 -6.78
CA ILE A 267 -19.31 -9.42 -6.86
C ILE A 267 -20.37 -8.98 -5.84
N TYR A 268 -21.64 -9.05 -6.20
CA TYR A 268 -22.78 -8.76 -5.31
C TYR A 268 -22.95 -9.77 -4.16
N LEU A 269 -22.17 -10.85 -4.17
CA LEU A 269 -22.17 -11.92 -3.18
C LEU A 269 -21.11 -11.66 -2.12
N LYS A 270 -21.26 -12.30 -0.96
CA LYS A 270 -20.22 -12.25 0.07
C LYS A 270 -18.94 -12.92 -0.45
N PRO A 271 -17.77 -12.30 -0.28
CA PRO A 271 -16.51 -12.79 -0.86
C PRO A 271 -16.02 -14.10 -0.22
N PHE A 272 -16.33 -14.33 1.06
CA PHE A 272 -15.84 -15.48 1.81
C PHE A 272 -16.97 -16.37 2.35
N GLN A 273 -16.65 -17.65 2.55
CA GLN A 273 -17.62 -18.67 2.93
C GLN A 273 -17.75 -18.79 4.46
N SER A 274 -16.82 -19.50 5.12
CA SER A 274 -16.92 -19.76 6.57
C SER A 274 -15.72 -19.21 7.34
N LEU A 275 -16.01 -18.45 8.40
CA LEU A 275 -15.06 -18.05 9.43
C LEU A 275 -15.41 -18.73 10.75
N MET A 276 -14.44 -19.43 11.35
CA MET A 276 -14.57 -20.03 12.67
C MET A 276 -13.62 -19.35 13.65
N PHE A 277 -14.15 -18.58 14.59
CA PHE A 277 -13.37 -18.09 15.73
C PHE A 277 -13.04 -19.26 16.65
N LEU A 278 -11.75 -19.59 16.78
CA LEU A 278 -11.30 -20.59 17.73
C LEU A 278 -10.61 -19.89 18.89
N ILE A 279 -11.27 -19.87 20.04
CA ILE A 279 -10.73 -19.22 21.25
C ILE A 279 -10.03 -20.27 22.08
N ARG A 280 -8.70 -20.20 22.12
CA ARG A 280 -7.82 -21.07 22.91
C ARG A 280 -7.79 -20.61 24.36
N ASP A 281 -7.53 -21.52 25.28
CA ASP A 281 -7.31 -21.22 26.70
C ASP A 281 -8.48 -20.45 27.34
N TRP A 282 -9.72 -20.76 26.91
CA TRP A 282 -10.91 -20.15 27.48
C TRP A 282 -10.99 -20.44 28.98
N SER A 283 -11.06 -19.38 29.78
CA SER A 283 -10.95 -19.45 31.24
C SER A 283 -12.28 -19.29 31.97
N TYR A 284 -13.37 -19.04 31.25
CA TYR A 284 -14.67 -18.69 31.84
C TYR A 284 -15.80 -19.67 31.44
N PRO A 285 -15.64 -20.99 31.64
CA PRO A 285 -16.68 -21.97 31.31
C PRO A 285 -17.99 -21.74 32.07
N TYR A 286 -17.93 -21.08 33.23
CA TYR A 286 -19.11 -20.78 34.06
C TYR A 286 -20.00 -19.66 33.49
N GLU A 287 -19.50 -18.84 32.56
CA GLU A 287 -20.30 -17.83 31.84
C GLU A 287 -20.77 -18.37 30.49
N HIS A 288 -19.86 -19.03 29.78
CA HIS A 288 -20.10 -19.63 28.48
C HIS A 288 -19.39 -21.00 28.44
N ASP A 289 -20.19 -22.07 28.33
CA ASP A 289 -19.69 -23.44 28.30
C ASP A 289 -18.72 -23.67 27.13
N TYR A 290 -17.83 -24.64 27.28
CA TYR A 290 -16.92 -25.01 26.20
C TYR A 290 -17.67 -25.55 24.96
N GLY A 291 -17.02 -25.45 23.80
CA GLY A 291 -17.55 -25.96 22.54
C GLY A 291 -18.24 -24.90 21.68
N LEU A 292 -19.06 -25.39 20.73
CA LEU A 292 -19.69 -24.57 19.70
C LEU A 292 -20.88 -23.74 20.22
N GLU A 293 -21.73 -24.32 21.07
CA GLU A 293 -22.95 -23.65 21.56
C GLU A 293 -22.62 -22.44 22.45
N GLY A 294 -21.73 -22.63 23.42
CA GLY A 294 -21.24 -21.55 24.26
C GLY A 294 -20.45 -20.51 23.47
N GLY A 295 -19.64 -20.96 22.49
CA GLY A 295 -18.88 -20.08 21.61
C GLY A 295 -19.75 -19.20 20.72
N ASN A 296 -20.78 -19.75 20.08
CA ASN A 296 -21.71 -18.96 19.27
C ASN A 296 -22.47 -17.94 20.12
N THR A 297 -22.93 -18.33 21.32
CA THR A 297 -23.59 -17.40 22.25
C THR A 297 -22.66 -16.26 22.68
N PHE A 298 -21.39 -16.58 22.93
CA PHE A 298 -20.36 -15.61 23.25
C PHE A 298 -20.08 -14.65 22.07
N LEU A 299 -19.97 -15.20 20.85
CA LEU A 299 -19.69 -14.44 19.63
C LEU A 299 -20.84 -13.51 19.26
N GLU A 300 -22.09 -13.97 19.36
CA GLU A 300 -23.27 -13.15 19.10
C GLU A 300 -23.27 -11.90 19.97
N ARG A 301 -22.92 -12.02 21.26
CA ARG A 301 -22.79 -10.87 22.16
C ARG A 301 -21.67 -9.92 21.74
N ARG A 302 -20.55 -10.44 21.24
CA ARG A 302 -19.37 -9.64 20.83
C ARG A 302 -19.59 -8.91 19.50
N LEU A 303 -20.23 -9.56 18.53
CA LEU A 303 -20.52 -9.00 17.21
C LEU A 303 -21.86 -8.25 17.13
N GLN A 304 -22.66 -8.24 18.20
CA GLN A 304 -23.93 -7.49 18.22
C GLN A 304 -23.70 -5.99 17.96
N VAL A 305 -24.31 -5.49 16.88
CA VAL A 305 -24.35 -4.07 16.53
C VAL A 305 -25.43 -3.40 17.39
N LYS A 306 -25.01 -2.53 18.31
CA LYS A 306 -25.91 -1.72 19.15
C LYS A 306 -25.90 -0.28 18.67
N GLN A 307 -27.06 0.36 18.58
CA GLN A 307 -27.16 1.76 18.13
C GLN A 307 -26.39 2.74 19.03
N ASN A 308 -26.23 2.40 20.31
CA ASN A 308 -25.52 3.23 21.28
C ASN A 308 -23.99 3.05 21.22
N GLN A 309 -23.47 2.15 20.37
CA GLN A 309 -22.03 2.00 20.18
C GLN A 309 -21.48 3.11 19.30
N HIS A 310 -20.20 3.44 19.49
CA HIS A 310 -19.48 4.33 18.58
C HIS A 310 -19.53 3.79 17.15
N GLU A 311 -19.61 4.69 16.16
CA GLU A 311 -19.78 4.32 14.74
C GLU A 311 -18.66 3.39 14.25
N GLU A 312 -17.43 3.63 14.68
CA GLU A 312 -16.27 2.79 14.37
C GLU A 312 -16.50 1.31 14.75
N LEU A 313 -17.00 1.06 15.97
CA LEU A 313 -17.26 -0.29 16.46
C LEU A 313 -18.40 -0.98 15.68
N GLN A 314 -19.40 -0.19 15.25
CA GLN A 314 -20.48 -0.69 14.41
C GLN A 314 -19.97 -1.05 13.01
N ASN A 315 -19.10 -0.23 12.43
CA ASN A 315 -18.56 -0.44 11.10
C ASN A 315 -17.71 -1.71 11.02
N VAL A 316 -16.84 -1.96 12.00
CA VAL A 316 -16.05 -3.21 12.10
C VAL A 316 -16.97 -4.44 12.07
N ARG A 317 -18.03 -4.44 12.87
CA ARG A 317 -18.97 -5.58 12.97
C ARG A 317 -19.79 -5.77 11.70
N LYS A 318 -20.31 -4.69 11.12
CA LYS A 318 -21.04 -4.72 9.85
C LYS A 318 -20.16 -5.29 8.72
N HIS A 319 -18.90 -4.86 8.69
CA HIS A 319 -17.92 -5.32 7.70
C HIS A 319 -17.64 -6.82 7.80
N ILE A 320 -17.42 -7.35 9.00
CA ILE A 320 -17.21 -8.80 9.20
C ILE A 320 -18.44 -9.59 8.73
N HIS A 321 -19.65 -9.13 9.08
CA HIS A 321 -20.89 -9.76 8.62
C HIS A 321 -21.09 -9.70 7.10
N SER A 322 -20.61 -8.65 6.42
CA SER A 322 -20.68 -8.56 4.95
C SER A 322 -19.64 -9.43 4.24
N CYS A 323 -18.52 -9.74 4.90
CA CYS A 323 -17.44 -10.51 4.29
C CYS A 323 -17.68 -12.03 4.27
N PHE A 324 -18.28 -12.59 5.34
CA PHE A 324 -18.43 -14.03 5.50
C PHE A 324 -19.89 -14.50 5.45
N SER A 325 -20.12 -15.62 4.77
CA SER A 325 -21.44 -16.26 4.65
C SER A 325 -21.87 -16.93 5.96
N ASN A 326 -20.95 -17.63 6.61
CA ASN A 326 -21.14 -18.26 7.91
C ASN A 326 -20.04 -17.84 8.88
N ILE A 327 -20.42 -17.49 10.10
CA ILE A 327 -19.50 -17.11 11.18
C ILE A 327 -19.86 -17.96 12.40
N GLY A 328 -18.92 -18.77 12.86
CA GLY A 328 -19.05 -19.59 14.06
C GLY A 328 -17.97 -19.27 15.09
N CYS A 329 -18.16 -19.74 16.32
CA CYS A 329 -17.16 -19.63 17.37
C CYS A 329 -17.12 -20.91 18.21
N PHE A 330 -15.91 -21.36 18.52
CA PHE A 330 -15.66 -22.53 19.36
C PHE A 330 -14.74 -22.16 20.53
N LEU A 331 -15.18 -22.48 21.74
CA LEU A 331 -14.40 -22.24 22.96
C LEU A 331 -13.64 -23.50 23.35
N LEU A 332 -12.31 -23.41 23.38
CA LEU A 332 -11.43 -24.52 23.73
C LEU A 332 -10.77 -24.23 25.10
N PRO A 333 -10.77 -25.21 26.03
CA PRO A 333 -10.09 -25.04 27.31
C PRO A 333 -8.57 -24.97 27.14
N HIS A 334 -7.86 -24.70 28.23
CA HIS A 334 -6.39 -24.76 28.24
C HIS A 334 -5.90 -26.22 28.13
N PRO A 335 -4.91 -26.55 27.27
CA PRO A 335 -4.46 -27.93 27.03
C PRO A 335 -3.71 -28.57 28.21
N GLY A 336 -3.37 -27.78 29.22
CA GLY A 336 -2.66 -28.20 30.42
C GLY A 336 -1.27 -27.57 30.53
N LEU A 337 -0.80 -27.36 31.76
CA LEU A 337 0.49 -26.69 32.02
C LEU A 337 1.68 -27.46 31.44
N LYS A 338 1.60 -28.79 31.38
CA LYS A 338 2.63 -29.64 30.77
C LYS A 338 2.83 -29.31 29.30
N VAL A 339 1.75 -29.18 28.54
CA VAL A 339 1.77 -28.83 27.11
C VAL A 339 2.39 -27.44 26.89
N ALA A 340 2.07 -26.48 27.77
CA ALA A 340 2.50 -25.09 27.61
C ALA A 340 3.96 -24.85 28.03
N THR A 341 4.48 -25.59 29.02
CA THR A 341 5.76 -25.27 29.67
C THR A 341 6.86 -26.31 29.47
N ASN A 342 6.53 -27.55 29.12
CA ASN A 342 7.52 -28.60 28.98
C ASN A 342 8.18 -28.54 27.60
N PRO A 343 9.51 -28.29 27.50
CA PRO A 343 10.20 -28.20 26.22
C PRO A 343 10.31 -29.55 25.49
N TYR A 344 10.17 -30.68 26.20
CA TYR A 344 10.25 -32.04 25.66
C TYR A 344 8.88 -32.64 25.35
N PHE A 345 7.82 -31.84 25.40
CA PHE A 345 6.48 -32.32 25.05
C PHE A 345 6.41 -32.66 23.56
N ASP A 346 6.04 -33.90 23.26
CA ASP A 346 6.00 -34.49 21.92
C ASP A 346 4.57 -34.77 21.44
N GLY A 347 3.56 -34.17 22.07
CA GLY A 347 2.17 -34.24 21.61
C GLY A 347 1.36 -35.43 22.13
N ARG A 348 1.93 -36.26 23.01
CA ARG A 348 1.24 -37.43 23.58
C ARG A 348 -0.01 -37.05 24.38
N LEU A 349 -1.10 -37.78 24.17
CA LEU A 349 -2.40 -37.50 24.80
C LEU A 349 -2.40 -37.67 26.33
N ARG A 350 -1.49 -38.46 26.89
CA ARG A 350 -1.37 -38.65 28.35
C ARG A 350 -1.07 -37.35 29.11
N ASP A 351 -0.39 -36.42 28.45
CA ASP A 351 0.08 -35.17 29.06
C ASP A 351 -0.86 -33.98 28.76
N ILE A 352 -1.91 -34.24 27.98
CA ILE A 352 -2.96 -33.27 27.64
C ILE A 352 -4.13 -33.44 28.60
N ASP A 353 -4.70 -32.31 29.02
CA ASP A 353 -5.86 -32.27 29.90
C ASP A 353 -7.09 -32.99 29.30
N SER A 354 -7.87 -33.67 30.15
CA SER A 354 -9.04 -34.44 29.71
C SER A 354 -10.16 -33.57 29.13
N ASP A 355 -10.37 -32.36 29.66
CA ASP A 355 -11.40 -31.46 29.15
C ASP A 355 -11.03 -30.97 27.75
N PHE A 356 -9.75 -30.68 27.53
CA PHE A 356 -9.23 -30.35 26.21
C PHE A 356 -9.43 -31.47 25.21
N LYS A 357 -9.09 -32.72 25.59
CA LYS A 357 -9.30 -33.89 24.72
C LYS A 357 -10.77 -34.07 24.33
N ARG A 358 -11.69 -33.89 25.29
CA ARG A 358 -13.14 -34.01 25.04
C ARG A 358 -13.64 -32.96 24.06
N GLU A 359 -13.24 -31.71 24.21
CA GLU A 359 -13.70 -30.65 23.31
C GLU A 359 -13.00 -30.70 21.95
N LEU A 360 -11.72 -31.09 21.90
CA LEU A 360 -11.00 -31.37 20.66
C LEU A 360 -11.67 -32.49 19.86
N ALA A 361 -12.16 -33.54 20.54
CA ALA A 361 -12.90 -34.63 19.92
C ALA A 361 -14.21 -34.18 19.25
N LYS A 362 -14.76 -33.02 19.65
CA LYS A 362 -15.93 -32.39 19.00
C LYS A 362 -15.53 -31.40 17.91
N LEU A 363 -14.45 -30.63 18.13
CA LEU A 363 -13.98 -29.59 17.23
C LEU A 363 -13.53 -30.14 15.88
N VAL A 364 -12.72 -31.20 15.87
CA VAL A 364 -12.12 -31.70 14.62
C VAL A 364 -13.20 -32.28 13.68
N PRO A 365 -14.13 -33.15 14.14
CA PRO A 365 -15.25 -33.58 13.29
C PRO A 365 -16.17 -32.43 12.86
N LEU A 366 -16.37 -31.40 13.71
CA LEU A 366 -17.14 -30.22 13.31
C LEU A 366 -16.58 -29.54 12.05
N LEU A 367 -15.25 -29.56 11.87
CA LEU A 367 -14.57 -28.92 10.74
C LEU A 367 -14.35 -29.87 9.55
N LEU A 368 -14.19 -31.17 9.79
CA LEU A 368 -13.69 -32.13 8.79
C LEU A 368 -14.61 -33.32 8.53
N ALA A 369 -15.74 -33.46 9.24
CA ALA A 369 -16.65 -34.56 9.00
C ALA A 369 -17.25 -34.48 7.58
N PRO A 370 -17.44 -35.63 6.89
CA PRO A 370 -17.87 -35.65 5.49
C PRO A 370 -19.17 -34.89 5.20
N ASP A 371 -20.10 -34.83 6.16
CA ASP A 371 -21.38 -34.12 6.09
C ASP A 371 -21.24 -32.59 6.20
N ARG A 372 -20.11 -32.10 6.72
CA ARG A 372 -19.88 -30.67 7.01
C ARG A 372 -18.83 -30.01 6.12
N LEU A 373 -18.20 -30.77 5.22
CA LEU A 373 -17.17 -30.25 4.31
C LEU A 373 -17.77 -29.23 3.33
N VAL A 374 -17.34 -27.97 3.46
CA VAL A 374 -17.76 -26.87 2.58
C VAL A 374 -16.82 -26.78 1.39
N GLU A 375 -17.33 -27.06 0.19
CA GLU A 375 -16.59 -26.91 -1.07
C GLU A 375 -16.28 -25.43 -1.32
N LYS A 376 -15.08 -25.14 -1.82
CA LYS A 376 -14.66 -23.78 -2.12
C LYS A 376 -15.48 -23.20 -3.25
N GLU A 377 -16.02 -22.01 -3.03
CA GLU A 377 -16.74 -21.23 -4.04
C GLU A 377 -16.10 -19.85 -4.21
N ILE A 378 -15.96 -19.43 -5.47
CA ILE A 378 -15.51 -18.10 -5.88
C ILE A 378 -16.48 -17.60 -6.94
N GLY A 379 -17.11 -16.44 -6.72
CA GLY A 379 -18.13 -15.91 -7.62
C GLY A 379 -19.38 -16.79 -7.75
N GLY A 380 -19.67 -17.62 -6.74
CA GLY A 380 -20.79 -18.58 -6.76
C GLY A 380 -20.51 -19.86 -7.55
N ASN A 381 -19.32 -20.01 -8.13
CA ASN A 381 -18.90 -21.22 -8.81
C ASN A 381 -18.02 -22.07 -7.90
N LYS A 382 -18.24 -23.38 -7.92
CA LYS A 382 -17.42 -24.36 -7.21
C LYS A 382 -16.04 -24.46 -7.86
N VAL A 383 -15.01 -24.48 -7.04
CA VAL A 383 -13.60 -24.44 -7.45
C VAL A 383 -13.02 -25.85 -7.40
N THR A 384 -12.37 -26.27 -8.49
CA THR A 384 -11.63 -27.54 -8.53
C THR A 384 -10.18 -27.36 -8.04
N CYS A 385 -9.47 -28.46 -7.78
CA CYS A 385 -8.05 -28.41 -7.42
C CYS A 385 -7.20 -27.70 -8.49
N ARG A 386 -7.51 -27.91 -9.77
CA ARG A 386 -6.85 -27.21 -10.89
C ARG A 386 -7.12 -25.72 -10.86
N ASP A 387 -8.37 -25.32 -10.64
CA ASP A 387 -8.74 -23.91 -10.62
C ASP A 387 -8.08 -23.19 -9.43
N LEU A 388 -8.01 -23.85 -8.27
CA LEU A 388 -7.38 -23.30 -7.06
C LEU A 388 -5.92 -22.89 -7.30
N LEU A 389 -5.16 -23.68 -8.06
CA LEU A 389 -3.79 -23.36 -8.44
C LEU A 389 -3.72 -22.05 -9.25
N GLU A 390 -4.59 -21.89 -10.25
CA GLU A 390 -4.63 -20.69 -11.07
C GLU A 390 -5.05 -19.46 -10.26
N TYR A 391 -5.98 -19.61 -9.31
CA TYR A 391 -6.31 -18.56 -8.34
C TYR A 391 -5.10 -18.18 -7.47
N PHE A 392 -4.33 -19.14 -6.96
CA PHE A 392 -3.10 -18.84 -6.20
C PHE A 392 -2.10 -18.03 -7.04
N LYS A 393 -1.88 -18.42 -8.30
CA LYS A 393 -1.00 -17.70 -9.24
C LYS A 393 -1.51 -16.27 -9.54
N ALA A 394 -2.82 -16.11 -9.71
CA ALA A 394 -3.41 -14.80 -9.95
C ALA A 394 -3.30 -13.89 -8.72
N TYR A 395 -3.70 -14.38 -7.53
CA TYR A 395 -3.69 -13.59 -6.31
C TYR A 395 -2.28 -13.19 -5.86
N ILE A 396 -1.29 -14.08 -5.96
CA ILE A 396 0.09 -13.73 -5.60
C ILE A 396 0.64 -12.63 -6.51
N LYS A 397 0.30 -12.67 -7.81
CA LYS A 397 0.73 -11.67 -8.78
C LYS A 397 0.15 -10.29 -8.48
N ILE A 398 -1.10 -10.22 -8.02
CA ILE A 398 -1.73 -8.96 -7.58
C ILE A 398 -0.98 -8.38 -6.38
N TYR A 399 -0.62 -9.22 -5.40
CA TYR A 399 0.11 -8.75 -4.20
C TYR A 399 1.59 -8.44 -4.42
N GLN A 400 2.20 -9.01 -5.47
CA GLN A 400 3.53 -8.62 -5.92
C GLN A 400 3.53 -7.27 -6.64
N GLY A 401 2.40 -6.85 -7.21
CA GLY A 401 2.25 -5.55 -7.86
C GLY A 401 2.14 -4.37 -6.88
N GLU A 402 2.33 -3.16 -7.40
CA GLU A 402 2.07 -1.91 -6.68
C GLU A 402 0.62 -1.43 -6.82
N GLU A 403 -0.25 -2.22 -7.45
CA GLU A 403 -1.65 -1.85 -7.73
C GLU A 403 -2.49 -1.75 -6.45
N LEU A 404 -2.17 -2.54 -5.42
CA LEU A 404 -2.90 -2.52 -4.15
C LEU A 404 -2.27 -1.56 -3.14
N PRO A 405 -3.08 -0.76 -2.41
CA PRO A 405 -2.57 0.13 -1.37
C PRO A 405 -1.92 -0.69 -0.26
N HIS A 406 -0.67 -0.35 0.10
CA HIS A 406 0.03 -1.07 1.15
C HIS A 406 -0.64 -0.86 2.52
N PRO A 407 -0.91 -1.93 3.29
CA PRO A 407 -1.38 -1.82 4.66
C PRO A 407 -0.35 -1.06 5.51
N LYS A 408 -0.76 0.08 6.07
CA LYS A 408 0.08 0.92 6.93
C LYS A 408 -0.37 0.78 8.38
N SER A 409 0.54 1.04 9.30
CA SER A 409 0.16 1.14 10.72
C SER A 409 -0.84 2.29 10.92
N MET A 410 -1.71 2.17 11.93
CA MET A 410 -2.73 3.17 12.21
C MET A 410 -2.12 4.57 12.44
N LEU A 411 -0.98 4.65 13.12
CA LEU A 411 -0.26 5.90 13.36
C LEU A 411 0.29 6.49 12.06
N GLN A 412 0.86 5.67 11.19
CA GLN A 412 1.40 6.13 9.91
C GLN A 412 0.30 6.59 8.95
N ALA A 413 -0.80 5.85 8.85
CA ALA A 413 -1.95 6.22 8.02
C ALA A 413 -2.59 7.54 8.49
N THR A 414 -2.74 7.70 9.82
CA THR A 414 -3.27 8.96 10.40
C THR A 414 -2.31 10.11 10.18
N ALA A 415 -1.00 9.90 10.37
CA ALA A 415 0.01 10.91 10.12
C ALA A 415 0.01 11.36 8.66
N GLU A 416 -0.03 10.43 7.71
CA GLU A 416 -0.10 10.73 6.28
C GLU A 416 -1.39 11.48 5.92
N ALA A 417 -2.56 11.02 6.37
CA ALA A 417 -3.82 11.71 6.11
C ALA A 417 -3.85 13.13 6.68
N ASN A 418 -3.35 13.32 7.91
CA ASN A 418 -3.22 14.64 8.53
C ASN A 418 -2.26 15.54 7.75
N ASN A 419 -1.10 15.02 7.32
CA ASN A 419 -0.14 15.78 6.55
C ASN A 419 -0.67 16.15 5.15
N LEU A 420 -1.30 15.22 4.43
CA LEU A 420 -1.92 15.47 3.12
C LEU A 420 -3.04 16.50 3.20
N THR A 421 -3.89 16.42 4.24
CA THR A 421 -4.93 17.43 4.49
C THR A 421 -4.33 18.80 4.76
N ALA A 422 -3.23 18.88 5.51
CA ALA A 422 -2.53 20.13 5.76
C ALA A 422 -1.85 20.69 4.49
N VAL A 423 -1.27 19.85 3.63
CA VAL A 423 -0.73 20.25 2.33
C VAL A 423 -1.84 20.83 1.46
N ALA A 424 -2.97 20.13 1.33
CA ALA A 424 -4.12 20.61 0.56
C ALA A 424 -4.65 21.95 1.08
N GLY A 425 -4.80 22.09 2.40
CA GLY A 425 -5.23 23.35 3.02
C GLY A 425 -4.25 24.51 2.80
N ALA A 426 -2.94 24.26 2.89
CA ALA A 426 -1.91 25.27 2.65
C ALA A 426 -1.80 25.69 1.18
N LYS A 427 -1.98 24.73 0.26
CA LYS A 427 -2.03 24.98 -1.19
C LYS A 427 -3.28 25.79 -1.57
N ASP A 428 -4.44 25.44 -1.04
CA ASP A 428 -5.68 26.18 -1.25
C ASP A 428 -5.56 27.64 -0.74
N LEU A 429 -4.93 27.84 0.42
CA LEU A 429 -4.63 29.19 0.93
C LEU A 429 -3.72 29.98 -0.04
N TYR A 430 -2.68 29.35 -0.58
CA TYR A 430 -1.80 29.97 -1.57
C TYR A 430 -2.56 30.35 -2.84
N CYS A 431 -3.33 29.40 -3.42
CA CYS A 431 -4.10 29.61 -4.64
C CYS A 431 -5.10 30.75 -4.46
N LYS A 432 -5.85 30.78 -3.34
CA LYS A 432 -6.77 31.89 -3.03
C LYS A 432 -6.06 33.24 -2.98
N ASN A 433 -4.91 33.32 -2.31
CA ASN A 433 -4.15 34.56 -2.23
C ASN A 433 -3.62 34.99 -3.61
N MET A 434 -3.07 34.05 -4.39
CA MET A 434 -2.60 34.33 -5.75
C MET A 434 -3.74 34.77 -6.67
N GLU A 435 -4.93 34.14 -6.59
CA GLU A 435 -6.11 34.54 -7.36
C GLU A 435 -6.58 35.96 -7.03
N THR A 436 -6.48 36.41 -5.77
CA THR A 436 -6.85 37.81 -5.44
C THR A 436 -5.96 38.85 -6.11
N ILE A 437 -4.73 38.47 -6.46
CA ILE A 437 -3.72 39.33 -7.06
C ILE A 437 -3.73 39.18 -8.60
N CYS A 438 -3.63 37.96 -9.11
CA CYS A 438 -3.44 37.66 -10.53
C CYS A 438 -4.57 36.84 -11.18
N GLY A 439 -5.70 36.63 -10.49
CA GLY A 439 -6.88 35.91 -11.02
C GLY A 439 -7.52 36.60 -12.22
N GLY A 440 -8.37 35.91 -12.98
CA GLY A 440 -8.86 36.33 -14.31
C GLY A 440 -9.32 37.79 -14.43
N ASP A 441 -10.05 38.30 -13.43
CA ASP A 441 -10.63 39.65 -13.40
C ASP A 441 -9.64 40.75 -12.96
N LYS A 442 -8.40 40.38 -12.62
CA LYS A 442 -7.36 41.29 -12.14
C LYS A 442 -6.42 41.74 -13.25
N PRO A 443 -5.96 43.00 -13.23
CA PRO A 443 -5.06 43.56 -14.25
C PRO A 443 -3.69 42.86 -14.23
N TYR A 444 -2.93 43.03 -15.32
CA TYR A 444 -1.55 42.56 -15.43
C TYR A 444 -0.67 43.14 -14.32
N ILE A 445 0.18 42.29 -13.76
CA ILE A 445 1.18 42.66 -12.75
C ILE A 445 2.58 42.41 -13.31
N ALA A 446 3.53 43.30 -13.00
CA ALA A 446 4.91 43.15 -13.43
C ALA A 446 5.54 41.87 -12.83
N PRO A 447 6.41 41.13 -13.56
CA PRO A 447 6.94 39.85 -13.10
C PRO A 447 7.68 39.94 -11.75
N ALA A 448 8.44 41.03 -11.52
CA ALA A 448 9.15 41.24 -10.27
C ALA A 448 8.22 41.43 -9.06
N ASP A 449 7.07 42.09 -9.25
CA ASP A 449 6.07 42.25 -8.20
C ASP A 449 5.31 40.95 -7.95
N LEU A 450 5.03 40.19 -9.02
CA LEU A 450 4.37 38.88 -8.92
C LEU A 450 5.24 37.87 -8.18
N GLU A 451 6.54 37.85 -8.45
CA GLU A 451 7.53 36.99 -7.78
C GLU A 451 7.67 37.35 -6.29
N ARG A 452 7.68 38.64 -5.95
CA ARG A 452 7.64 39.08 -4.55
C ARG A 452 6.38 38.61 -3.82
N CYS A 453 5.21 38.77 -4.44
CA CYS A 453 3.95 38.30 -3.86
C CYS A 453 3.92 36.76 -3.73
N HIS A 454 4.49 36.04 -4.69
CA HIS A 454 4.67 34.59 -4.60
C HIS A 454 5.50 34.20 -3.37
N GLU A 455 6.65 34.81 -3.16
CA GLU A 455 7.56 34.47 -2.05
C GLU A 455 6.89 34.73 -0.68
N GLU A 456 6.15 35.83 -0.58
CA GLU A 456 5.35 36.18 0.61
C GLU A 456 4.24 35.16 0.88
N PHE A 457 3.47 34.79 -0.15
CA PHE A 457 2.38 33.83 -0.02
C PHE A 457 2.85 32.40 0.18
N ARG A 458 3.96 32.01 -0.47
CA ARG A 458 4.65 30.73 -0.24
C ARG A 458 5.07 30.63 1.23
N SER A 459 5.74 31.65 1.75
CA SER A 459 6.15 31.71 3.16
C SER A 459 4.96 31.66 4.12
N CYS A 460 3.84 32.30 3.76
CA CYS A 460 2.61 32.27 4.54
C CYS A 460 1.98 30.86 4.56
N SER A 461 1.89 30.20 3.41
CA SER A 461 1.35 28.84 3.28
C SER A 461 2.23 27.80 3.97
N VAL A 462 3.55 27.89 3.87
CA VAL A 462 4.47 27.01 4.63
C VAL A 462 4.32 27.23 6.14
N ARG A 463 4.14 28.48 6.58
CA ARG A 463 3.87 28.78 8.00
C ARG A 463 2.53 28.20 8.46
N ASN A 464 1.50 28.27 7.63
CA ASN A 464 0.20 27.66 7.90
C ASN A 464 0.34 26.12 7.99
N PHE A 465 1.03 25.50 7.05
CA PHE A 465 1.33 24.07 7.10
C PHE A 465 2.03 23.69 8.41
N ARG A 466 3.06 24.43 8.82
CA ARG A 466 3.81 24.18 10.07
C ARG A 466 2.98 24.39 11.34
N SER A 467 2.04 25.35 11.34
CA SER A 467 1.22 25.64 12.53
C SER A 467 0.15 24.59 12.81
N VAL A 468 -0.26 23.81 11.80
CA VAL A 468 -1.19 22.69 11.97
C VAL A 468 -0.52 21.59 12.79
N LYS A 469 -1.18 21.15 13.88
CA LYS A 469 -0.73 20.01 14.68
C LYS A 469 -0.93 18.72 13.89
N LYS A 470 0.15 17.96 13.69
CA LYS A 470 0.19 16.74 12.87
C LYS A 470 0.88 15.61 13.64
N MET A 471 0.52 14.37 13.33
CA MET A 471 1.18 13.17 13.85
C MET A 471 2.40 12.80 12.97
N GLY A 472 3.34 12.00 13.50
CA GLY A 472 4.48 11.46 12.74
C GLY A 472 5.84 12.14 12.98
N GLY A 473 5.91 13.21 13.78
CA GLY A 473 7.15 13.91 14.09
C GLY A 473 7.62 14.86 12.97
N GLU A 474 8.65 15.67 13.25
CA GLU A 474 9.10 16.73 12.34
C GLU A 474 9.72 16.19 11.05
N GLU A 475 10.52 15.11 11.12
CA GLU A 475 11.15 14.50 9.94
C GLU A 475 10.14 13.97 8.93
N PHE A 476 9.06 13.33 9.41
CA PHE A 476 7.97 12.86 8.54
C PHE A 476 7.23 14.05 7.90
N CYS A 477 6.95 15.10 8.69
CA CYS A 477 6.30 16.32 8.20
C CYS A 477 7.16 17.05 7.15
N GLN A 478 8.49 16.97 7.25
CA GLN A 478 9.40 17.66 6.34
C GLN A 478 9.28 17.16 4.89
N ARG A 479 9.02 15.86 4.68
CA ARG A 479 8.76 15.31 3.34
C ARG A 479 7.56 15.96 2.67
N TYR A 480 6.45 16.11 3.40
CA TYR A 480 5.24 16.77 2.90
C TYR A 480 5.41 18.28 2.78
N GLN A 481 6.27 18.91 3.59
CA GLN A 481 6.61 20.32 3.40
C GLN A 481 7.35 20.52 2.07
N ASN A 482 8.35 19.68 1.77
CA ASN A 482 9.08 19.75 0.51
C ASN A 482 8.15 19.50 -0.69
N GLN A 483 7.20 18.56 -0.56
CA GLN A 483 6.17 18.32 -1.56
C GLN A 483 5.28 19.56 -1.76
N LEU A 484 4.80 20.17 -0.66
CA LEU A 484 4.02 21.41 -0.72
C LEU A 484 4.79 22.50 -1.47
N GLU A 485 6.03 22.76 -1.10
CA GLU A 485 6.86 23.78 -1.76
C GLU A 485 7.00 23.55 -3.26
N ALA A 486 7.24 22.30 -3.69
CA ALA A 486 7.29 21.94 -5.11
C ALA A 486 5.94 22.18 -5.83
N GLU A 487 4.81 21.81 -5.20
CA GLU A 487 3.47 22.06 -5.76
C GLU A 487 3.12 23.56 -5.82
N LEU A 488 3.64 24.38 -4.89
CA LEU A 488 3.48 25.84 -4.91
C LEU A 488 4.28 26.48 -6.05
N ASP A 489 5.50 25.98 -6.30
CA ASP A 489 6.35 26.44 -7.40
C ASP A 489 5.73 26.10 -8.77
N GLU A 490 5.14 24.90 -8.90
CA GLU A 490 4.38 24.53 -10.10
C GLU A 490 3.13 25.41 -10.30
N ALA A 491 2.38 25.66 -9.22
CA ALA A 491 1.23 26.55 -9.27
C ALA A 491 1.63 27.97 -9.66
N PHE A 492 2.77 28.46 -9.16
CA PHE A 492 3.33 29.75 -9.56
C PHE A 492 3.64 29.83 -11.05
N ALA A 493 4.27 28.79 -11.62
CA ALA A 493 4.54 28.76 -13.06
C ALA A 493 3.25 28.88 -13.90
N ASN A 494 2.15 28.29 -13.42
CA ASN A 494 0.84 28.42 -14.07
C ASN A 494 0.26 29.84 -13.92
N PHE A 495 0.34 30.44 -12.73
CA PHE A 495 -0.10 31.82 -12.51
C PHE A 495 0.73 32.85 -13.29
N SER A 496 2.05 32.64 -13.40
CA SER A 496 2.94 33.47 -14.20
C SER A 496 2.56 33.43 -15.68
N LYS A 497 2.36 32.24 -16.26
CA LYS A 497 1.86 32.09 -17.64
C LYS A 497 0.49 32.76 -17.84
N HIS A 498 -0.41 32.61 -16.87
CA HIS A 498 -1.73 33.25 -16.93
C HIS A 498 -1.63 34.77 -16.90
N ASN A 499 -0.75 35.32 -16.06
CA ASN A 499 -0.50 36.75 -15.96
C ASN A 499 0.15 37.29 -17.24
N ASP A 500 1.14 36.59 -17.80
CA ASP A 500 1.78 37.00 -19.06
C ASP A 500 0.80 37.05 -20.24
N GLY A 501 -0.18 36.14 -20.27
CA GLY A 501 -1.28 36.17 -21.23
C GLY A 501 -2.14 37.44 -21.17
N LYS A 502 -2.13 38.19 -20.06
CA LYS A 502 -2.85 39.46 -19.89
C LYS A 502 -2.05 40.68 -20.30
N ASN A 503 -0.82 40.52 -20.79
CA ASN A 503 0.02 41.65 -21.15
C ASN A 503 -0.49 42.35 -22.44
N ILE A 504 -1.41 43.29 -22.24
CA ILE A 504 -2.06 44.09 -23.30
C ILE A 504 -1.02 44.87 -24.14
N PHE A 505 0.15 45.18 -23.60
CA PHE A 505 1.19 45.90 -24.34
C PHE A 505 1.81 45.08 -25.48
N TYR A 506 1.79 43.75 -25.43
CA TYR A 506 2.15 42.93 -26.60
C TYR A 506 1.00 42.90 -27.63
N ALA A 507 -0.25 42.87 -27.18
CA ALA A 507 -1.42 42.84 -28.05
C ALA A 507 -1.72 44.18 -28.76
N ALA A 508 -1.30 45.31 -28.18
CA ALA A 508 -1.54 46.65 -28.72
C ALA A 508 -0.47 47.15 -29.71
N ARG A 509 0.68 46.46 -29.83
CA ARG A 509 1.76 46.81 -30.77
C ARG A 509 1.36 46.66 -32.23
N THR A 510 0.71 45.55 -32.59
CA THR A 510 0.28 45.28 -33.98
C THR A 510 -0.76 46.28 -34.49
N PRO A 511 -1.80 46.67 -33.71
CA PRO A 511 -2.67 47.76 -34.12
C PRO A 511 -1.94 49.10 -34.22
N ALA A 512 -1.11 49.46 -33.25
CA ALA A 512 -0.41 50.74 -33.22
C ALA A 512 0.54 50.93 -34.42
N THR A 513 1.30 49.89 -34.78
CA THR A 513 2.17 49.87 -35.97
C THR A 513 1.38 50.04 -37.26
N LEU A 514 0.30 49.29 -37.45
CA LEU A 514 -0.55 49.39 -38.65
C LEU A 514 -1.22 50.77 -38.76
N PHE A 515 -1.70 51.33 -37.64
CA PHE A 515 -2.22 52.71 -37.59
C PHE A 515 -1.15 53.74 -37.94
N ALA A 516 0.09 53.59 -37.45
CA ALA A 516 1.19 54.50 -37.77
C ALA A 516 1.54 54.44 -39.27
N VAL A 517 1.62 53.24 -39.86
CA VAL A 517 1.86 53.05 -41.31
C VAL A 517 0.75 53.70 -42.13
N MET A 518 -0.52 53.50 -41.74
CA MET A 518 -1.66 54.18 -42.40
C MET A 518 -1.56 55.70 -42.32
N PHE A 519 -1.17 56.24 -41.16
CA PHE A 519 -1.05 57.68 -40.98
C PHE A 519 0.07 58.28 -41.85
N VAL A 520 1.25 57.67 -41.83
CA VAL A 520 2.41 58.13 -42.64
C VAL A 520 2.09 58.06 -44.13
N THR A 521 1.52 56.94 -44.60
CA THR A 521 1.17 56.76 -46.02
C THR A 521 0.06 57.72 -46.47
N TYR A 522 -0.90 58.05 -45.59
CA TYR A 522 -1.91 59.08 -45.85
C TYR A 522 -1.28 60.46 -46.05
N VAL A 523 -0.35 60.86 -45.18
CA VAL A 523 0.37 62.14 -45.31
C VAL A 523 1.20 62.18 -46.59
N VAL A 524 1.94 61.11 -46.90
CA VAL A 524 2.73 61.00 -48.14
C VAL A 524 1.85 61.08 -49.39
N SER A 525 0.69 60.41 -49.37
CA SER A 525 -0.31 60.47 -50.44
C SER A 525 -0.83 61.90 -50.64
N GLY A 526 -1.15 62.61 -49.56
CA GLY A 526 -1.60 64.00 -49.61
C GLY A 526 -0.56 64.96 -50.21
N VAL A 527 0.71 64.84 -49.78
CA VAL A 527 1.81 65.69 -50.27
C VAL A 527 2.14 65.40 -51.74
N THR A 528 2.24 64.12 -52.12
CA THR A 528 2.55 63.73 -53.50
C THR A 528 1.40 64.00 -54.46
N GLY A 529 0.16 63.88 -53.98
CA GLY A 529 -1.05 64.29 -54.71
C GLY A 529 -1.10 65.80 -54.96
N PHE A 530 -0.69 66.61 -53.98
CA PHE A 530 -0.57 68.06 -54.15
C PHE A 530 0.52 68.46 -55.16
N LEU A 531 1.63 67.72 -55.20
CA LEU A 531 2.75 67.94 -56.14
C LEU A 531 2.45 67.44 -57.57
N GLY A 532 1.28 66.83 -57.82
CA GLY A 532 0.89 66.31 -59.14
C GLY A 532 1.52 64.96 -59.52
N LEU A 533 2.19 64.29 -58.58
CA LEU A 533 2.81 62.97 -58.77
C LEU A 533 1.78 61.85 -58.52
N SER A 534 0.82 61.73 -59.43
CA SER A 534 -0.36 60.85 -59.27
C SER A 534 -0.01 59.36 -59.12
N THR A 535 1.08 58.89 -59.71
CA THR A 535 1.53 57.48 -59.60
C THR A 535 2.03 57.15 -58.20
N PHE A 536 2.77 58.05 -57.56
CA PHE A 536 3.27 57.86 -56.20
C PHE A 536 2.15 57.99 -55.15
N ALA A 537 1.22 58.92 -55.37
CA ALA A 537 0.02 59.03 -54.52
C ALA A 537 -0.86 57.76 -54.61
N ALA A 538 -1.03 57.19 -55.80
CA ALA A 538 -1.76 55.94 -55.98
C ALA A 538 -1.09 54.76 -55.27
N LEU A 539 0.25 54.67 -55.32
CA LEU A 539 1.02 53.63 -54.62
C LEU A 539 0.90 53.77 -53.10
N ALA A 540 0.99 54.98 -52.56
CA ALA A 540 0.79 55.24 -51.13
C ALA A 540 -0.64 54.87 -50.67
N ASN A 541 -1.65 55.17 -51.47
CA ASN A 541 -3.04 54.75 -51.19
C ASN A 541 -3.23 53.23 -51.24
N MET A 542 -2.50 52.52 -52.12
CA MET A 542 -2.53 51.06 -52.18
C MET A 542 -1.92 50.45 -50.90
N VAL A 543 -0.78 50.97 -50.43
CA VAL A 543 -0.16 50.53 -49.17
C VAL A 543 -1.06 50.79 -47.97
N MET A 544 -1.72 51.96 -47.93
CA MET A 544 -2.71 52.28 -46.90
C MET A 544 -3.90 51.31 -46.94
N GLY A 545 -4.41 50.98 -48.13
CA GLY A 545 -5.49 49.99 -48.29
C GLY A 545 -5.09 48.58 -47.83
N LEU A 546 -3.85 48.16 -48.10
CA LEU A 546 -3.31 46.90 -47.60
C LEU A 546 -3.18 46.90 -46.08
N ALA A 547 -2.66 47.97 -45.47
CA ALA A 547 -2.55 48.10 -44.01
C ALA A 547 -3.93 48.06 -43.32
N LEU A 548 -4.95 48.70 -43.93
CA LEU A 548 -6.33 48.65 -43.44
C LEU A 548 -6.93 47.23 -43.53
N LEU A 549 -6.71 46.54 -44.66
CA LEU A 549 -7.16 45.15 -44.81
C LEU A 549 -6.46 44.23 -43.80
N SER A 550 -5.16 44.41 -43.56
CA SER A 550 -4.41 43.69 -42.53
C SER A 550 -4.93 43.97 -41.13
N LEU A 551 -5.30 45.22 -40.80
CA LEU A 551 -5.90 45.57 -39.51
C LEU A 551 -7.28 44.90 -39.34
N CYS A 552 -8.13 44.91 -40.37
CA CYS A 552 -9.43 44.24 -40.34
C CYS A 552 -9.29 42.72 -40.22
N ALA A 553 -8.35 42.12 -40.95
CA ALA A 553 -8.04 40.70 -40.86
C ALA A 553 -7.51 40.33 -39.47
N TRP A 554 -6.62 41.13 -38.91
CA TRP A 554 -6.11 40.94 -37.55
C TRP A 554 -7.22 41.05 -36.50
N ALA A 555 -8.08 42.06 -36.60
CA ALA A 555 -9.22 42.24 -35.69
C ALA A 555 -10.22 41.06 -35.80
N TYR A 556 -10.47 40.58 -37.01
CA TYR A 556 -11.32 39.42 -37.25
C TYR A 556 -10.71 38.13 -36.66
N VAL A 557 -9.40 37.88 -36.87
CA VAL A 557 -8.71 36.70 -36.32
C VAL A 557 -8.68 36.73 -34.79
N LYS A 558 -8.44 37.89 -34.17
CA LYS A 558 -8.45 38.02 -32.70
C LYS A 558 -9.87 37.89 -32.11
N TYR A 559 -10.91 38.34 -32.82
CA TYR A 559 -12.29 38.23 -32.35
C TYR A 559 -12.91 36.84 -32.57
N SER A 560 -12.66 36.23 -33.74
CA SER A 560 -13.23 34.92 -34.10
C SER A 560 -12.40 33.73 -33.59
N GLY A 561 -11.09 33.90 -33.41
CA GLY A 561 -10.17 32.83 -33.05
C GLY A 561 -9.86 31.84 -34.19
N GLU A 562 -10.45 32.01 -35.38
CA GLU A 562 -10.16 31.24 -36.58
C GLU A 562 -8.93 31.81 -37.33
N PHE A 563 -8.22 30.96 -38.08
CA PHE A 563 -7.04 31.34 -38.88
C PHE A 563 -5.90 32.01 -38.07
N ARG A 564 -5.54 31.42 -36.92
CA ARG A 564 -4.45 31.90 -36.05
C ARG A 564 -3.11 32.12 -36.77
N GLU A 565 -2.79 31.30 -37.78
CA GLU A 565 -1.56 31.42 -38.58
C GLU A 565 -1.45 32.76 -39.32
N VAL A 566 -2.58 33.29 -39.82
CA VAL A 566 -2.63 34.59 -40.50
C VAL A 566 -2.43 35.72 -39.49
N GLY A 567 -3.00 35.59 -38.28
CA GLY A 567 -2.77 36.52 -37.18
C GLY A 567 -1.30 36.58 -36.77
N THR A 568 -0.64 35.43 -36.63
CA THR A 568 0.79 35.36 -36.28
C THR A 568 1.70 35.94 -37.36
N LEU A 569 1.35 35.78 -38.65
CA LEU A 569 2.11 36.37 -39.75
C LEU A 569 2.01 37.90 -39.75
N ILE A 570 0.81 38.44 -39.48
CA ILE A 570 0.61 39.90 -39.36
C ILE A 570 1.37 40.46 -38.15
N ASP A 571 1.32 39.75 -37.01
CA ASP A 571 2.08 40.13 -35.80
C ASP A 571 3.60 40.16 -36.08
N LEU A 572 4.15 39.16 -36.80
CA LEU A 572 5.57 39.12 -37.17
C LEU A 572 5.98 40.27 -38.13
N VAL A 573 5.16 40.56 -39.15
CA VAL A 573 5.44 41.67 -40.08
C VAL A 573 5.39 43.02 -39.34
N ALA A 574 4.42 43.22 -38.46
CA ALA A 574 4.33 44.41 -37.63
C ALA A 574 5.54 44.57 -36.68
N GLU A 575 6.03 43.47 -36.12
CA GLU A 575 7.22 43.46 -35.25
C GLU A 575 8.48 43.88 -36.01
N THR A 576 8.73 43.30 -37.19
CA THR A 576 9.87 43.70 -38.02
C THR A 576 9.82 45.18 -38.43
N LEU A 577 8.64 45.71 -38.71
CA LEU A 577 8.45 47.14 -39.03
C LEU A 577 8.66 48.03 -37.80
N TRP A 578 8.19 47.61 -36.62
CA TRP A 578 8.37 48.35 -35.38
C TRP A 578 9.84 48.43 -34.96
N GLU A 579 10.57 47.32 -35.05
CA GLU A 579 12.01 47.26 -34.75
C GLU A 579 12.81 48.12 -35.72
N GLN A 580 12.50 48.05 -37.02
CA GLN A 580 13.12 48.93 -38.01
C GLN A 580 12.88 50.40 -37.64
N VAL A 581 11.64 50.85 -37.52
CA VAL A 581 11.32 52.26 -37.20
C VAL A 581 11.96 52.72 -35.88
N SER A 582 12.02 51.86 -34.86
CA SER A 582 12.67 52.18 -33.59
C SER A 582 14.19 52.31 -33.74
N SER A 583 14.82 51.46 -34.56
CA SER A 583 16.26 51.52 -34.84
C SER A 583 16.67 52.79 -35.60
N TRP A 584 15.88 53.26 -36.57
CA TRP A 584 16.10 54.54 -37.26
C TRP A 584 16.03 55.72 -36.28
N HIS A 585 15.10 55.67 -35.31
CA HIS A 585 14.96 56.70 -34.30
C HIS A 585 16.12 56.71 -33.27
N GLU A 586 16.76 55.56 -33.02
CA GLU A 586 17.92 55.44 -32.14
C GLU A 586 19.23 55.87 -32.82
N GLU A 587 19.36 55.67 -34.14
CA GLU A 587 20.45 56.23 -34.94
C GLU A 587 20.33 57.76 -35.09
N ASP A 588 19.14 58.31 -35.30
CA ASP A 588 18.93 59.77 -35.43
C ASP A 588 19.13 60.53 -34.10
N VAL A 589 18.89 59.90 -32.95
CA VAL A 589 19.13 60.52 -31.63
C VAL A 589 20.61 60.46 -31.22
N ASN A 590 21.36 59.43 -31.65
CA ASN A 590 22.79 59.31 -31.36
C ASN A 590 23.71 60.11 -32.30
N VAL A 591 23.18 60.70 -33.38
CA VAL A 591 23.96 61.55 -34.32
C VAL A 591 23.95 63.05 -33.93
N CYS A 592 23.20 63.46 -32.89
CA CYS A 592 23.12 64.87 -32.48
C CYS A 592 23.41 65.12 -30.98
N PRO A 593 24.68 64.98 -30.54
CA PRO A 593 25.23 65.95 -29.60
C PRO A 593 26.64 66.47 -29.94
N SER A 594 27.18 66.19 -31.13
CA SER A 594 28.56 66.62 -31.48
C SER A 594 28.66 67.91 -32.32
N LYS A 595 27.57 68.38 -32.96
CA LYS A 595 27.61 69.58 -33.83
C LYS A 595 27.08 70.88 -33.22
N PHE A 596 26.62 70.87 -31.96
CA PHE A 596 26.15 72.08 -31.28
C PHE A 596 27.19 72.72 -30.33
N LYS A 597 28.35 72.08 -30.13
CA LYS A 597 29.46 72.64 -29.31
C LYS A 597 30.43 73.53 -30.11
N ASP A 598 30.54 73.34 -31.42
CA ASP A 598 31.54 74.06 -32.25
C ASP A 598 31.03 75.39 -32.85
N LEU A 599 29.78 75.78 -32.59
CA LEU A 599 29.20 77.05 -33.06
C LEU A 599 29.07 78.14 -31.97
N LEU A 600 29.58 77.87 -30.76
CA LEU A 600 29.65 78.82 -29.65
C LEU A 600 31.10 79.15 -29.20
N THR A 601 32.11 78.75 -29.98
CA THR A 601 33.54 79.08 -29.71
C THR A 601 34.31 79.50 -30.98
N ALA A 602 33.75 80.41 -31.77
CA ALA A 602 34.49 81.17 -32.78
C ALA A 602 34.03 82.63 -32.80
#